data_AF-A0A496L941-F1
#
_entry.id   AF-A0A496L941-F1
#
_cell.length_a   1.000
_cell.length_b   1.000
_cell.length_c   1.000
_cell.angle_alpha   90.00
_cell.angle_beta   90.00
_cell.angle_gamma   90.00
#
_symmetry.space_group_name_H-M   'P 1'
#
loop_
_entity.id
_entity.type
_entity.pdbx_description
1 polymer ?
#
loop_
_entity_poly.entity_id
_entity_poly.type
_entity_poly.pdbx_seq_one_letter_code
_entity_poly.pdbx_strand_id
1 'polypeptide(L)'
;PIFPIHFTIVYKKHIPQQILPYFDEYLYFARNLTNFAVFFNGANCGASAPFHLHFQAAEKRYFNVVGDYSTLPRRYFETVEQDDKLTLTSIRNYLRKAFVISTADPLRAKAVLQKYFMPYITDNMLNLICCYEDGQYRIFVFPRKKFRPWQFFEEDPQKRLAISPASVEMSGSFVTIFREHFDRLDANEIVDIYSQIS
;
A
#
# COMPACT_ATOMS: atom_id res chain seq x y z
N PRO A 1 -6.79 17.66 -1.99
CA PRO A 1 -6.10 16.37 -2.23
C PRO A 1 -4.59 16.61 -2.26
N ILE A 2 -3.77 15.69 -1.75
CA ILE A 2 -2.30 15.87 -1.66
C ILE A 2 -1.60 15.70 -3.03
N PHE A 3 -2.25 15.02 -3.97
CA PHE A 3 -1.77 14.86 -5.35
C PHE A 3 -2.60 15.73 -6.29
N PRO A 4 -2.01 16.26 -7.39
CA PRO A 4 -2.71 17.10 -8.35
C PRO A 4 -3.93 16.41 -8.96
N ILE A 5 -3.76 15.15 -9.39
CA ILE A 5 -4.84 14.31 -9.90
C ILE A 5 -5.00 13.11 -8.97
N HIS A 6 -6.15 13.06 -8.30
CA HIS A 6 -6.53 12.03 -7.35
C HIS A 6 -8.00 11.66 -7.56
N PHE A 7 -8.27 10.36 -7.68
CA PHE A 7 -9.63 9.80 -7.77
C PHE A 7 -9.98 9.00 -6.53
N THR A 8 -11.22 9.14 -6.08
CA THR A 8 -11.87 8.19 -5.15
C THR A 8 -12.89 7.39 -5.95
N ILE A 9 -12.66 6.09 -6.05
CA ILE A 9 -13.50 5.16 -6.81
C ILE A 9 -14.36 4.41 -5.82
N VAL A 10 -15.57 4.92 -5.59
CA VAL A 10 -16.48 4.43 -4.55
C VAL A 10 -17.43 3.36 -5.07
N TYR A 11 -17.73 2.35 -4.25
CA TYR A 11 -18.82 1.44 -4.54
C TYR A 11 -20.17 2.14 -4.34
N LYS A 12 -21.17 1.83 -5.17
CA LYS A 12 -22.47 2.52 -5.10
C LYS A 12 -23.27 2.18 -3.85
N LYS A 13 -23.14 0.94 -3.35
CA LYS A 13 -23.80 0.49 -2.13
C LYS A 13 -22.85 0.65 -0.94
N HIS A 14 -23.39 0.92 0.24
CA HIS A 14 -22.60 0.94 1.46
C HIS A 14 -22.26 -0.50 1.88
N ILE A 15 -20.99 -0.87 1.71
CA ILE A 15 -20.48 -2.21 2.00
C ILE A 15 -19.10 -2.12 2.67
N PRO A 16 -18.70 -3.12 3.48
CA PRO A 16 -17.41 -3.11 4.17
C PRO A 16 -16.20 -2.96 3.24
N GLN A 17 -15.15 -2.28 3.71
CA GLN A 17 -13.88 -2.09 3.01
C GLN A 17 -13.09 -3.42 2.98
N GLN A 18 -13.30 -4.22 1.92
CA GLN A 18 -12.69 -5.54 1.73
C GLN A 18 -12.09 -5.66 0.34
N ILE A 19 -10.93 -6.32 0.21
CA ILE A 19 -10.26 -6.43 -1.09
C ILE A 19 -10.64 -7.70 -1.86
N LEU A 20 -10.68 -8.86 -1.22
CA LEU A 20 -10.78 -10.15 -1.94
C LEU A 20 -12.02 -10.29 -2.84
N PRO A 21 -13.25 -9.93 -2.38
CA PRO A 21 -14.43 -10.04 -3.23
C PRO A 21 -14.41 -9.09 -4.43
N TYR A 22 -13.62 -8.01 -4.36
CA TYR A 22 -13.60 -6.91 -5.33
C TYR A 22 -12.22 -6.75 -6.01
N PHE A 23 -11.40 -7.79 -5.93
CA PHE A 23 -10.02 -7.73 -6.44
C PHE A 23 -9.99 -7.63 -7.97
N ASP A 24 -10.99 -8.22 -8.65
CA ASP A 24 -11.07 -8.20 -10.10
C ASP A 24 -11.38 -6.78 -10.61
N GLU A 25 -12.24 -6.03 -9.91
CA GLU A 25 -12.49 -4.60 -10.15
C GLU A 25 -11.27 -3.75 -9.84
N TYR A 26 -10.56 -4.05 -8.75
CA TYR A 26 -9.30 -3.37 -8.41
C TYR A 26 -8.26 -3.49 -9.54
N LEU A 27 -8.08 -4.71 -10.08
CA LEU A 27 -7.21 -4.94 -11.24
C LEU A 27 -7.75 -4.29 -12.53
N TYR A 28 -9.07 -4.32 -12.74
CA TYR A 28 -9.69 -3.64 -13.88
C TYR A 28 -9.32 -2.15 -13.90
N PHE A 29 -9.43 -1.44 -12.78
CA PHE A 29 -9.03 -0.03 -12.74
C PHE A 29 -7.54 0.16 -13.00
N ALA A 30 -6.67 -0.68 -12.41
CA ALA A 30 -5.22 -0.57 -12.62
C ALA A 30 -4.83 -0.76 -14.10
N ARG A 31 -5.49 -1.69 -14.80
CA ARG A 31 -5.25 -1.93 -16.24
C ARG A 31 -5.72 -0.78 -17.13
N ASN A 32 -6.79 -0.09 -16.74
CA ASN A 32 -7.37 1.00 -17.54
C ASN A 32 -6.83 2.40 -17.18
N LEU A 33 -6.22 2.56 -16.00
CA LEU A 33 -5.65 3.81 -15.52
C LEU A 33 -4.10 3.73 -15.52
N THR A 34 -3.49 3.47 -16.67
CA THR A 34 -2.05 3.14 -16.78
C THR A 34 -1.07 4.24 -16.34
N ASN A 35 -1.52 5.50 -16.30
CA ASN A 35 -0.75 6.64 -15.76
C ASN A 35 -0.85 6.76 -14.22
N PHE A 36 -1.73 5.98 -13.60
CA PHE A 36 -2.05 6.03 -12.18
C PHE A 36 -1.63 4.74 -11.49
N ALA A 37 -1.35 4.85 -10.20
CA ALA A 37 -1.36 3.72 -9.30
C ALA A 37 -2.73 3.66 -8.64
N VAL A 38 -3.41 2.52 -8.75
CA VAL A 38 -4.66 2.26 -8.03
C VAL A 38 -4.28 1.65 -6.69
N PHE A 39 -4.84 2.14 -5.59
CA PHE A 39 -4.47 1.71 -4.25
C PHE A 39 -5.67 1.47 -3.36
N PHE A 40 -5.47 0.55 -2.42
CA PHE A 40 -6.46 0.11 -1.44
C PHE A 40 -5.84 0.16 -0.04
N ASN A 41 -6.58 0.76 0.88
CA ASN A 41 -6.28 0.72 2.31
C ASN A 41 -7.31 -0.19 2.99
N GLY A 42 -6.88 -1.20 3.73
CA GLY A 42 -7.77 -1.92 4.64
C GLY A 42 -8.46 -0.99 5.63
N ALA A 43 -9.62 -1.41 6.17
CA ALA A 43 -10.44 -0.60 7.07
C ALA A 43 -9.62 0.04 8.21
N ASN A 44 -8.73 -0.74 8.81
CA ASN A 44 -7.82 -0.31 9.89
C ASN A 44 -6.38 -0.09 9.39
N CYS A 45 -6.21 0.38 8.15
CA CYS A 45 -4.88 0.60 7.54
C CYS A 45 -4.79 1.97 6.83
N GLY A 46 -5.40 2.98 7.45
CA GLY A 46 -5.41 4.35 6.93
C GLY A 46 -6.55 4.65 5.95
N ALA A 47 -7.59 3.80 5.89
CA ALA A 47 -8.82 4.12 5.19
C ALA A 47 -9.54 5.28 5.88
N SER A 48 -9.90 6.30 5.10
CA SER A 48 -10.67 7.46 5.59
C SER A 48 -12.15 7.13 5.83
N ALA A 49 -12.71 6.23 5.02
CA ALA A 49 -14.06 5.68 5.17
C ALA A 49 -13.97 4.15 5.40
N PRO A 50 -13.69 3.68 6.63
CA PRO A 50 -13.43 2.26 6.90
C PRO A 50 -14.65 1.36 6.69
N PHE A 51 -15.85 1.94 6.64
CA PHE A 51 -17.12 1.21 6.52
C PHE A 51 -17.70 1.21 5.10
N HIS A 52 -17.03 1.84 4.12
CA HIS A 52 -17.52 1.95 2.75
C HIS A 52 -16.44 1.59 1.73
N LEU A 53 -16.69 0.57 0.91
CA LEU A 53 -15.76 0.13 -0.11
C LEU A 53 -15.39 1.26 -1.07
N HIS A 54 -14.10 1.55 -1.15
CA HIS A 54 -13.53 2.43 -2.15
C HIS A 54 -12.10 2.05 -2.49
N PHE A 55 -11.73 2.28 -3.74
CA PHE A 55 -10.35 2.37 -4.18
C PHE A 55 -9.98 3.83 -4.37
N GLN A 56 -8.70 4.10 -4.46
CA GLN A 56 -8.19 5.41 -4.82
C GLN A 56 -7.21 5.26 -5.97
N ALA A 57 -7.00 6.33 -6.73
CA ALA A 57 -5.99 6.36 -7.77
C ALA A 57 -5.32 7.72 -7.83
N ALA A 58 -3.99 7.74 -7.94
CA ALA A 58 -3.21 8.95 -8.12
C ALA A 58 -2.03 8.69 -9.06
N GLU A 59 -1.46 9.73 -9.65
CA GLU A 59 -0.39 9.57 -10.65
C GLU A 59 0.75 8.72 -10.08
N LYS A 60 1.13 7.65 -10.78
CA LYS A 60 2.04 6.61 -10.23
C LYS A 60 3.42 7.14 -9.85
N ARG A 61 3.84 8.26 -10.45
CA ARG A 61 5.11 8.95 -10.15
C ARG A 61 5.25 9.41 -8.70
N TYR A 62 4.15 9.51 -7.94
CA TYR A 62 4.18 9.94 -6.54
C TYR A 62 4.36 8.78 -5.54
N PHE A 63 4.38 7.53 -6.02
CA PHE A 63 4.56 6.36 -5.18
C PHE A 63 6.01 5.86 -5.28
N ASN A 64 6.83 6.17 -4.28
CA ASN A 64 8.28 5.90 -4.33
C ASN A 64 8.59 4.41 -4.56
N VAL A 65 7.78 3.49 -4.00
CA VAL A 65 7.93 2.04 -4.23
C VAL A 65 7.89 1.65 -5.72
N VAL A 66 7.16 2.38 -6.57
CA VAL A 66 7.13 2.14 -8.01
C VAL A 66 8.48 2.47 -8.65
N GLY A 67 9.07 3.60 -8.26
CA GLY A 67 10.42 3.99 -8.66
C GLY A 67 11.49 3.06 -8.10
N ASP A 68 11.38 2.69 -6.82
CA ASP A 68 12.31 1.80 -6.13
C ASP A 68 12.32 0.40 -6.76
N TYR A 69 11.16 -0.12 -7.16
CA TYR A 69 11.08 -1.39 -7.89
C TYR A 69 11.91 -1.40 -9.17
N SER A 70 11.99 -0.25 -9.86
CA SER A 70 12.69 -0.12 -11.12
C SER A 70 14.18 0.22 -10.96
N THR A 71 14.58 0.80 -9.82
CA THR A 71 15.92 1.38 -9.61
C THR A 71 16.76 0.64 -8.58
N LEU A 72 16.14 -0.06 -7.62
CA LEU A 72 16.90 -0.80 -6.60
C LEU A 72 17.69 -1.96 -7.23
N PRO A 73 18.92 -2.23 -6.74
CA PRO A 73 19.70 -3.36 -7.21
C PRO A 73 19.01 -4.71 -6.94
N ARG A 74 19.17 -5.69 -7.82
CA ARG A 74 18.54 -7.03 -7.70
C ARG A 74 18.75 -7.71 -6.35
N ARG A 75 19.85 -7.45 -5.64
CA ARG A 75 20.12 -7.99 -4.29
C ARG A 75 19.09 -7.57 -3.22
N TYR A 76 18.30 -6.54 -3.48
CA TYR A 76 17.18 -6.14 -2.62
C TYR A 76 15.94 -7.01 -2.84
N PHE A 77 15.89 -7.84 -3.88
CA PHE A 77 14.73 -8.66 -4.19
C PHE A 77 15.02 -10.12 -3.94
N GLU A 78 14.14 -10.74 -3.15
CA GLU A 78 14.16 -12.18 -2.87
C GLU A 78 12.90 -12.81 -3.48
N THR A 79 13.07 -13.78 -4.37
CA THR A 79 11.95 -14.51 -4.96
C THR A 79 11.32 -15.43 -3.91
N VAL A 80 10.01 -15.28 -3.72
CA VAL A 80 9.20 -16.13 -2.82
C VAL A 80 8.52 -17.25 -3.60
N GLU A 81 7.98 -16.93 -4.78
CA GLU A 81 7.37 -17.89 -5.71
C GLU A 81 7.58 -17.37 -7.14
N GLN A 82 7.86 -18.28 -8.07
CA GLN A 82 8.02 -17.93 -9.48
C GLN A 82 7.60 -19.10 -10.38
N ASP A 83 6.94 -18.76 -11.46
CA ASP A 83 6.75 -19.61 -12.63
C ASP A 83 6.81 -18.78 -13.92
N ASP A 84 6.44 -19.38 -15.06
CA ASP A 84 6.52 -18.77 -16.38
C ASP A 84 5.69 -17.48 -16.55
N LYS A 85 4.68 -17.25 -15.70
CA LYS A 85 3.72 -16.15 -15.85
C LYS A 85 3.58 -15.28 -14.60
N LEU A 86 4.23 -15.64 -13.51
CA LEU A 86 4.05 -15.02 -12.21
C LEU A 86 5.39 -14.94 -11.47
N THR A 87 5.63 -13.83 -10.79
CA THR A 87 6.67 -13.74 -9.77
C THR A 87 6.12 -13.03 -8.54
N LEU A 88 6.26 -13.65 -7.38
CA LEU A 88 6.11 -13.02 -6.07
C LEU A 88 7.51 -12.78 -5.51
N THR A 89 7.83 -11.52 -5.25
CA THR A 89 9.11 -11.12 -4.65
C THR A 89 8.91 -10.37 -3.35
N SER A 90 9.86 -10.49 -2.43
CA SER A 90 9.99 -9.69 -1.22
C SER A 90 11.09 -8.64 -1.43
N ILE A 91 10.83 -7.40 -0.99
CA ILE A 91 11.85 -6.33 -0.99
C ILE A 91 12.55 -6.34 0.38
N ARG A 92 13.82 -6.74 0.38
CA ARG A 92 14.72 -6.80 1.55
C ARG A 92 15.31 -5.43 1.83
N ASN A 93 15.73 -5.21 3.09
CA ASN A 93 16.40 -3.98 3.53
C ASN A 93 15.63 -2.69 3.15
N TYR A 94 14.31 -2.72 3.27
CA TYR A 94 13.40 -1.69 2.76
C TYR A 94 12.60 -0.94 3.85
N LEU A 95 13.11 -0.95 5.10
CA LEU A 95 12.53 -0.40 6.34
C LEU A 95 11.17 -0.98 6.79
N ARG A 96 10.35 -1.45 5.84
CA ARG A 96 9.08 -2.14 6.04
C ARG A 96 9.01 -3.40 5.17
N LYS A 97 8.09 -4.29 5.50
CA LYS A 97 7.72 -5.45 4.67
C LYS A 97 6.97 -4.97 3.43
N ALA A 98 7.55 -5.24 2.28
CA ALA A 98 6.94 -4.98 0.98
C ALA A 98 7.15 -6.21 0.09
N PHE A 99 6.09 -6.59 -0.61
CA PHE A 99 6.12 -7.66 -1.59
C PHE A 99 5.61 -7.13 -2.92
N VAL A 100 6.05 -7.75 -4.02
CA VAL A 100 5.59 -7.40 -5.37
C VAL A 100 5.12 -8.66 -6.07
N ILE A 101 3.85 -8.68 -6.45
CA ILE A 101 3.27 -9.66 -7.36
C ILE A 101 3.37 -9.08 -8.78
N SER A 102 4.05 -9.79 -9.67
CA SER A 102 4.19 -9.42 -11.09
C SER A 102 3.59 -10.52 -11.96
N THR A 103 2.56 -10.19 -12.74
CA THR A 103 1.92 -11.15 -13.66
C THR A 103 1.02 -10.45 -14.67
N ALA A 104 0.84 -11.05 -15.86
CA ALA A 104 -0.20 -10.64 -16.80
C ALA A 104 -1.58 -11.29 -16.49
N ASP A 105 -1.64 -12.27 -15.59
CA ASP A 105 -2.82 -13.09 -15.33
C ASP A 105 -3.52 -12.64 -14.02
N PRO A 106 -4.71 -12.02 -14.11
CA PRO A 106 -5.43 -11.54 -12.93
C PRO A 106 -5.87 -12.67 -11.99
N LEU A 107 -6.15 -13.87 -12.50
CA LEU A 107 -6.53 -15.01 -11.66
C LEU A 107 -5.35 -15.48 -10.82
N ARG A 108 -4.15 -15.49 -11.40
CA ARG A 108 -2.91 -15.80 -10.65
C ARG A 108 -2.60 -14.73 -9.61
N ALA A 109 -2.76 -13.45 -9.94
CA ALA A 109 -2.60 -12.38 -8.96
C ALA A 109 -3.52 -12.57 -7.74
N LYS A 110 -4.80 -12.91 -7.98
CA LYS A 110 -5.78 -13.18 -6.92
C LYS A 110 -5.40 -14.40 -6.09
N ALA A 111 -4.99 -15.49 -6.76
CA ALA A 111 -4.57 -16.72 -6.10
C ALA A 111 -3.35 -16.51 -5.20
N VAL A 112 -2.34 -15.74 -5.64
CA VAL A 112 -1.18 -15.39 -4.81
C VAL A 112 -1.60 -14.55 -3.62
N LEU A 113 -2.43 -13.52 -3.83
CA LEU A 113 -2.90 -12.68 -2.74
C LEU A 113 -3.63 -13.52 -1.67
N GLN A 114 -4.51 -14.42 -2.11
CA GLN A 114 -5.28 -15.31 -1.25
C GLN A 114 -4.43 -16.38 -0.56
N LYS A 115 -3.38 -16.90 -1.21
CA LYS A 115 -2.51 -17.94 -0.65
C LYS A 115 -1.49 -17.39 0.35
N TYR A 116 -0.84 -16.27 0.04
CA TYR A 116 0.33 -15.79 0.79
C TYR A 116 0.04 -14.68 1.80
N PHE A 117 -1.09 -13.98 1.69
CA PHE A 117 -1.37 -12.82 2.53
C PHE A 117 -2.62 -13.00 3.37
N MET A 118 -3.73 -13.37 2.74
CA MET A 118 -5.05 -13.44 3.39
C MET A 118 -5.12 -14.37 4.61
N PRO A 119 -4.41 -15.52 4.68
CA PRO A 119 -4.45 -16.38 5.86
C PRO A 119 -3.70 -15.79 7.07
N TYR A 120 -2.82 -14.82 6.83
CA TYR A 120 -1.89 -14.27 7.84
C TYR A 120 -2.25 -12.84 8.26
N ILE A 121 -3.35 -12.31 7.75
CA ILE A 121 -3.84 -10.98 8.08
C ILE A 121 -5.30 -11.06 8.54
N THR A 122 -5.63 -10.35 9.61
CA THR A 122 -7.00 -10.19 10.09
C THR A 122 -7.60 -8.92 9.50
N ASP A 123 -8.92 -8.87 9.30
CA ASP A 123 -9.65 -7.65 8.95
C ASP A 123 -9.07 -6.82 7.79
N ASN A 124 -8.50 -7.49 6.78
CA ASN A 124 -7.82 -6.87 5.64
C ASN A 124 -6.70 -5.90 6.09
N MET A 125 -5.94 -6.26 7.14
CA MET A 125 -4.80 -5.49 7.64
C MET A 125 -3.63 -5.47 6.64
N LEU A 126 -3.81 -4.71 5.56
CA LEU A 126 -2.88 -4.55 4.47
C LEU A 126 -3.11 -3.23 3.71
N ASN A 127 -2.09 -2.77 3.02
CA ASN A 127 -2.19 -1.76 1.97
C ASN A 127 -1.77 -2.37 0.63
N LEU A 128 -2.50 -2.05 -0.44
CA LEU A 128 -2.12 -2.40 -1.81
C LEU A 128 -1.88 -1.15 -2.64
N ILE A 129 -0.94 -1.27 -3.57
CA ILE A 129 -0.75 -0.37 -4.70
C ILE A 129 -0.59 -1.22 -5.95
N CYS A 130 -1.33 -0.95 -7.01
CA CYS A 130 -1.27 -1.67 -8.28
C CYS A 130 -1.04 -0.70 -9.43
N CYS A 131 -0.05 -1.03 -10.25
CA CYS A 131 0.20 -0.39 -11.55
C CYS A 131 0.09 -1.44 -12.65
N TYR A 132 -0.25 -1.02 -13.87
CA TYR A 132 -0.20 -1.87 -15.05
C TYR A 132 0.81 -1.30 -16.06
N GLU A 133 1.88 -2.04 -16.29
CA GLU A 133 3.02 -1.63 -17.14
C GLU A 133 3.56 -2.86 -17.89
N ASP A 134 4.01 -2.66 -19.13
CA ASP A 134 4.61 -3.72 -19.97
C ASP A 134 3.74 -4.98 -20.09
N GLY A 135 2.42 -4.80 -20.12
CA GLY A 135 1.45 -5.89 -20.22
C GLY A 135 1.21 -6.65 -18.90
N GLN A 136 1.79 -6.22 -17.78
CA GLN A 136 1.71 -6.90 -16.49
C GLN A 136 1.18 -6.00 -15.37
N TYR A 137 0.47 -6.61 -14.44
CA TYR A 137 0.19 -6.02 -13.14
C TYR A 137 1.45 -6.06 -12.27
N ARG A 138 1.77 -4.94 -11.64
CA ARG A 138 2.74 -4.82 -10.55
C ARG A 138 1.98 -4.45 -9.30
N ILE A 139 1.78 -5.42 -8.41
CA ILE A 139 0.97 -5.27 -7.19
C ILE A 139 1.90 -5.27 -5.99
N PHE A 140 2.08 -4.09 -5.42
CA PHE A 140 2.80 -3.90 -4.17
C PHE A 140 1.88 -4.22 -3.00
N VAL A 141 2.29 -5.16 -2.16
CA VAL A 141 1.54 -5.62 -0.99
C VAL A 141 2.33 -5.25 0.27
N PHE A 142 1.67 -4.54 1.18
CA PHE A 142 2.21 -4.18 2.48
C PHE A 142 1.32 -4.76 3.58
N PRO A 143 1.66 -5.93 4.14
CA PRO A 143 0.98 -6.46 5.32
C PRO A 143 1.14 -5.48 6.49
N ARG A 144 0.11 -5.38 7.34
CA ARG A 144 0.07 -4.42 8.45
C ARG A 144 -0.11 -5.15 9.79
N LYS A 145 0.73 -4.82 10.77
CA LYS A 145 0.61 -5.32 12.15
C LYS A 145 -0.35 -4.49 13.01
N LYS A 146 -0.39 -3.17 12.77
CA LYS A 146 -1.16 -2.21 13.57
C LYS A 146 -1.75 -1.11 12.70
N PHE A 147 -2.88 -0.58 13.15
CA PHE A 147 -3.56 0.51 12.46
C PHE A 147 -2.72 1.79 12.49
N ARG A 148 -2.33 2.22 13.69
CA ARG A 148 -1.56 3.44 13.91
C ARG A 148 -0.37 3.18 14.83
N PRO A 149 0.74 3.90 14.63
CA PRO A 149 1.88 3.86 15.54
C PRO A 149 1.54 4.57 16.87
N TRP A 150 2.33 4.34 17.91
CA TRP A 150 2.06 4.91 19.25
C TRP A 150 2.08 6.45 19.24
N GLN A 151 2.90 7.06 18.37
CA GLN A 151 3.03 8.51 18.21
C GLN A 151 1.69 9.20 17.91
N PHE A 152 0.75 8.49 17.29
CA PHE A 152 -0.59 9.01 17.01
C PHE A 152 -1.42 9.20 18.28
N PHE A 153 -1.22 8.32 19.27
CA PHE A 153 -1.98 8.27 20.51
C PHE A 153 -1.30 8.98 21.67
N GLU A 154 -0.11 9.54 21.45
CA GLU A 154 0.61 10.32 22.46
C GLU A 154 -0.24 11.50 22.94
N GLU A 155 -0.32 11.67 24.26
CA GLU A 155 -1.13 12.69 24.92
C GLU A 155 -0.40 14.03 24.98
N ASP A 156 0.94 14.01 25.12
CA ASP A 156 1.77 15.20 25.09
C ASP A 156 1.79 15.80 23.67
N PRO A 157 1.20 16.99 23.45
CA PRO A 157 1.16 17.60 22.13
C PRO A 157 2.54 17.90 21.54
N GLN A 158 3.57 18.06 22.39
CA GLN A 158 4.95 18.30 21.96
C GLN A 158 5.66 17.04 21.48
N LYS A 159 5.08 15.85 21.73
CA LYS A 159 5.60 14.55 21.28
C LYS A 159 4.70 13.89 20.25
N ARG A 160 3.39 14.15 20.30
CA ARG A 160 2.42 13.59 19.37
C ARG A 160 2.76 13.88 17.91
N LEU A 161 2.69 12.84 17.08
CA LEU A 161 2.69 12.93 15.63
C LEU A 161 1.39 12.34 15.09
N ALA A 162 0.52 13.18 14.55
CA ALA A 162 -0.73 12.79 13.90
C ALA A 162 -0.49 12.11 12.54
N ILE A 163 0.22 10.98 12.57
CA ILE A 163 0.59 10.17 11.40
C ILE A 163 -0.15 8.84 11.49
N SER A 164 -0.91 8.52 10.44
CA SER A 164 -1.68 7.29 10.32
C SER A 164 -1.37 6.66 8.97
N PRO A 165 -0.26 5.91 8.86
CA PRO A 165 0.25 5.45 7.57
C PRO A 165 -0.78 4.65 6.77
N ALA A 166 -0.94 5.03 5.51
CA ALA A 166 -1.76 4.38 4.49
C ALA A 166 -0.87 3.97 3.30
N SER A 167 -1.44 3.63 2.14
CA SER A 167 -0.66 3.25 0.95
C SER A 167 0.41 4.28 0.56
N VAL A 168 0.14 5.58 0.71
CA VAL A 168 1.10 6.64 0.36
C VAL A 168 2.33 6.61 1.27
N GLU A 169 2.13 6.55 2.59
CA GLU A 169 3.23 6.42 3.55
C GLU A 169 3.94 5.08 3.41
N MET A 170 3.20 3.98 3.17
CA MET A 170 3.81 2.67 2.90
C MET A 170 4.61 2.66 1.60
N SER A 171 4.29 3.53 0.63
CA SER A 171 5.09 3.70 -0.59
C SER A 171 6.40 4.45 -0.35
N GLY A 172 6.54 5.17 0.77
CA GLY A 172 7.75 5.91 1.13
C GLY A 172 7.59 7.44 1.18
N SER A 173 6.36 7.95 1.13
CA SER A 173 6.07 9.39 1.18
C SER A 173 5.29 9.71 2.45
N PHE A 174 5.93 10.36 3.44
CA PHE A 174 5.24 10.79 4.66
C PHE A 174 4.61 12.15 4.50
N VAL A 175 3.28 12.20 4.65
CA VAL A 175 2.52 13.45 4.60
C VAL A 175 2.09 13.84 6.01
N THR A 176 2.39 15.07 6.41
CA THR A 176 1.98 15.65 7.68
C THR A 176 0.97 16.78 7.45
N ILE A 177 0.02 16.92 8.38
CA ILE A 177 -1.02 17.97 8.33
C ILE A 177 -0.51 19.26 9.00
N PHE A 178 0.27 19.10 10.06
CA PHE A 178 0.80 20.19 10.88
C PHE A 178 2.27 20.42 10.58
N ARG A 179 2.66 21.68 10.43
CA ARG A 179 4.05 22.06 10.16
C ARG A 179 4.98 21.62 11.29
N GLU A 180 4.53 21.75 12.53
CA GLU A 180 5.30 21.36 13.71
C GLU A 180 5.56 19.85 13.75
N HIS A 181 4.71 19.04 13.09
CA HIS A 181 4.93 17.60 12.95
C HIS A 181 5.93 17.32 11.82
N PHE A 182 5.85 18.07 10.72
CA PHE A 182 6.83 18.00 9.64
C PHE A 182 8.24 18.31 10.16
N ASP A 183 8.38 19.39 10.90
CA ASP A 183 9.67 19.88 11.40
C ASP A 183 10.29 18.93 12.45
N ARG A 184 9.47 18.14 13.16
CA ARG A 184 9.92 17.15 14.14
C ARG A 184 10.11 15.75 13.58
N LEU A 185 9.47 15.41 12.47
CA LEU A 185 9.56 14.07 11.88
C LEU A 185 10.97 13.86 11.32
N ASP A 186 11.70 12.91 11.90
CA ASP A 186 13.05 12.57 11.47
C ASP A 186 13.16 11.10 11.01
N ALA A 187 14.38 10.70 10.65
CA ALA A 187 14.65 9.33 10.20
C ALA A 187 14.40 8.28 11.30
N ASN A 188 14.67 8.60 12.57
CA ASN A 188 14.50 7.67 13.68
C ASN A 188 13.02 7.41 13.93
N GLU A 189 12.20 8.47 13.92
CA GLU A 189 10.75 8.39 14.03
C GLU A 189 10.15 7.58 12.87
N ILE A 190 10.60 7.80 11.63
CA ILE A 190 10.12 7.03 10.48
C ILE A 190 10.45 5.53 10.62
N VAL A 191 11.67 5.20 11.03
CA VAL A 191 12.10 3.82 11.27
C VAL A 191 11.27 3.18 12.38
N ASP A 192 11.06 3.89 13.48
CA ASP A 192 10.23 3.42 14.59
C ASP A 192 8.79 3.18 14.13
N ILE A 193 8.16 4.16 13.47
CA ILE A 193 6.80 4.05 12.92
C ILE A 193 6.67 2.82 12.02
N TYR A 194 7.59 2.61 11.07
CA TYR A 194 7.54 1.44 10.19
C TYR A 194 7.70 0.13 10.95
N SER A 195 8.59 0.08 11.95
CA SER A 195 8.81 -1.13 12.75
C SER A 195 7.56 -1.58 13.53
N GLN A 196 6.73 -0.61 13.93
CA GLN A 196 5.50 -0.87 14.69
C GLN A 196 4.35 -1.37 13.82
N ILE A 197 4.25 -0.85 12.58
CA ILE A 197 3.09 -1.10 11.72
C ILE A 197 3.32 -2.20 10.69
N SER A 198 4.55 -2.64 10.46
CA SER A 198 4.95 -3.59 9.42
C SER A 198 5.55 -4.88 9.95
#